data_AF-A0AA35QZY0-F1
#
_entry.id   AF-A0AA35QZY0-F1
#
_cell.length_a   1.000
_cell.length_b   1.000
_cell.length_c   1.000
_cell.angle_alpha   90.00
_cell.angle_beta   90.00
_cell.angle_gamma   90.00
#
_symmetry.space_group_name_H-M   'P 1'
#
loop_
_entity.id
_entity.type
_entity.pdbx_description
1 polymer ?
#
loop_
_entity_poly.entity_id
_entity_poly.type
_entity_poly.pdbx_seq_one_letter_code
_entity_poly.pdbx_strand_id
1 'polypeptide(L)'
;MAEPQLAEDGVEEGQVQKKKYLNEQAQGLEKVTDYVEEQDISGLQNAVTNIEDDMTNKREEKAKREKELAKVVVKKEDIELIVRATQMRIYIRQKYRIWYNSQVRELEISKSAAERSLREHKGNLIKALHSLTD
;
A
#
# COMPACT_ATOMS: atom_id res chain seq x y z
N MET A 1 29.77 42.33 -53.69
CA MET A 1 29.19 42.48 -52.35
C MET A 1 29.09 41.09 -51.76
N ALA A 2 29.84 40.82 -50.70
CA ALA A 2 29.75 39.59 -49.93
C ALA A 2 28.67 39.79 -48.86
N GLU A 3 27.66 38.92 -48.85
CA GLU A 3 26.76 38.77 -47.70
C GLU A 3 27.10 37.47 -46.97
N PRO A 4 27.07 37.47 -45.62
CA PRO A 4 27.64 36.41 -44.80
C PRO A 4 26.67 35.25 -44.63
N GLN A 5 27.18 34.02 -44.74
CA GLN A 5 26.43 32.83 -44.32
C GLN A 5 26.45 32.74 -42.80
N LEU A 6 25.27 32.85 -42.18
CA LEU A 6 25.07 32.52 -40.78
C LEU A 6 25.07 30.99 -40.63
N ALA A 7 26.02 30.50 -39.85
CA ALA A 7 26.14 29.11 -39.46
C ALA A 7 24.94 28.69 -38.59
N GLU A 8 24.15 27.73 -39.08
CA GLU A 8 23.26 26.91 -38.26
C GLU A 8 23.79 25.48 -38.25
N ASP A 9 24.85 25.26 -37.48
CA ASP A 9 25.41 23.93 -37.24
C ASP A 9 25.21 23.61 -35.76
N GLY A 10 24.19 22.81 -35.43
CA GLY A 10 23.94 22.40 -34.04
C GLY A 10 22.57 21.82 -33.67
N VAL A 11 21.57 21.83 -34.56
CA VAL A 11 20.19 21.39 -34.20
C VAL A 11 19.89 19.93 -34.58
N GLU A 12 20.60 19.35 -35.56
CA GLU A 12 20.28 18.02 -36.07
C GLU A 12 20.81 16.86 -35.19
N GLU A 13 21.99 16.99 -34.59
CA GLU A 13 22.62 15.86 -33.86
C GLU A 13 21.85 15.44 -32.59
N GLY A 14 21.31 16.41 -31.83
CA GLY A 14 20.56 16.13 -30.61
C GLY A 14 19.20 15.46 -30.85
N GLN A 15 18.57 15.73 -32.00
CA GLN A 15 17.29 15.10 -32.37
C GLN A 15 17.47 13.66 -32.86
N VAL A 16 18.58 13.37 -33.54
CA VAL A 16 18.91 12.02 -34.03
C VAL A 16 19.23 11.08 -32.86
N GLN A 17 19.97 11.55 -31.85
CA GLN A 17 20.28 10.75 -30.64
C GLN A 17 19.03 10.43 -29.83
N LYS A 18 18.10 11.38 -29.65
CA LYS A 18 16.84 11.15 -28.94
C LYS A 18 15.93 10.15 -29.67
N LYS A 19 15.83 10.24 -31.00
CA LYS A 19 15.07 9.28 -31.83
C LYS A 19 15.68 7.87 -31.78
N LYS A 20 17.02 7.76 -31.78
CA LYS A 20 17.73 6.50 -31.63
C LYS A 20 17.46 5.85 -30.27
N TYR A 21 17.53 6.63 -29.20
CA TYR A 21 17.25 6.18 -27.84
C TYR A 21 15.78 5.73 -27.66
N LEU A 22 14.82 6.45 -28.24
CA LEU A 22 13.41 6.04 -28.24
C LEU A 22 13.17 4.73 -29.01
N ASN A 23 13.88 4.52 -30.13
CA ASN A 23 13.76 3.29 -30.91
C ASN A 23 14.38 2.09 -30.17
N GLU A 24 15.53 2.28 -29.50
CA GLU A 24 16.16 1.26 -28.66
C GLU A 24 15.27 0.89 -27.46
N GLN A 25 14.59 1.87 -26.84
CA GLN A 25 13.59 1.61 -25.81
C GLN A 25 12.40 0.83 -26.36
N ALA A 26 11.83 1.24 -27.51
CA ALA A 26 10.72 0.56 -28.15
C ALA A 26 11.05 -0.90 -28.50
N GLN A 27 12.26 -1.17 -29.02
CA GLN A 27 12.76 -2.52 -29.29
C GLN A 27 12.99 -3.33 -28.01
N GLY A 28 13.36 -2.68 -26.90
CA GLY A 28 13.45 -3.33 -25.60
C GLY A 28 12.08 -3.80 -25.10
N LEU A 29 11.03 -2.98 -25.28
CA LEU A 29 9.66 -3.35 -24.92
C LEU A 29 9.13 -4.53 -25.76
N GLU A 30 9.41 -4.55 -27.06
CA GLU A 30 9.02 -5.64 -27.97
C GLU A 30 9.60 -6.99 -27.50
N LYS A 31 10.90 -7.02 -27.17
CA LYS A 31 11.58 -8.22 -26.64
C LYS A 31 11.06 -8.71 -25.29
N VAL A 32 10.51 -7.83 -24.46
CA VAL A 32 9.91 -8.20 -23.16
C VAL A 32 8.53 -8.85 -23.35
N THR A 33 7.86 -8.57 -24.47
CA THR A 33 6.56 -9.16 -24.81
C THR A 33 6.65 -10.40 -25.71
N ASP A 34 7.85 -10.77 -26.16
CA ASP A 34 8.05 -11.98 -26.94
C ASP A 34 7.71 -13.22 -26.12
N TYR A 35 6.97 -14.13 -26.75
CA TYR A 35 6.58 -15.37 -26.12
C TYR A 35 7.82 -16.25 -25.90
N VAL A 36 8.05 -16.64 -24.64
CA VAL A 36 9.06 -17.63 -24.26
C VAL A 36 8.36 -18.77 -23.53
N GLU A 37 8.71 -20.01 -23.88
CA GLU A 37 8.21 -21.19 -23.17
C GLU A 37 8.81 -21.22 -21.76
N GLU A 38 7.96 -21.38 -20.74
CA GLU A 38 8.41 -21.50 -19.35
C GLU A 38 9.20 -22.80 -19.18
N GLN A 39 10.38 -22.72 -18.56
CA GLN A 39 11.16 -23.93 -18.27
C GLN A 39 10.65 -24.63 -17.00
N ASP A 40 10.49 -25.95 -17.09
CA ASP A 40 10.13 -26.79 -15.95
C ASP A 40 11.27 -26.86 -14.92
N ILE A 41 10.92 -26.63 -13.66
CA ILE A 41 11.82 -26.80 -12.51
C ILE A 41 11.41 -28.07 -11.77
N SER A 42 12.31 -29.06 -11.68
CA SER A 42 12.07 -30.32 -10.97
C SER A 42 12.43 -30.22 -9.47
N GLY A 43 11.79 -31.02 -8.61
CA GLY A 43 12.15 -31.15 -7.18
C GLY A 43 11.43 -30.21 -6.20
N LEU A 44 10.40 -29.48 -6.64
CA LEU A 44 9.68 -28.51 -5.80
C LEU A 44 8.68 -29.11 -4.80
N GLN A 45 8.38 -30.40 -4.87
CA GLN A 45 7.29 -31.04 -4.11
C GLN A 45 7.38 -30.78 -2.59
N ASN A 46 8.56 -30.99 -1.99
CA ASN A 46 8.76 -30.78 -0.54
C ASN A 46 8.71 -29.29 -0.15
N ALA A 47 9.14 -28.39 -1.03
CA ALA A 47 9.08 -26.96 -0.77
C ALA A 47 7.63 -26.44 -0.85
N VAL A 48 6.85 -26.95 -1.80
CA VAL A 48 5.42 -26.62 -1.98
C VAL A 48 4.61 -27.10 -0.77
N THR A 49 4.82 -28.34 -0.29
CA THR A 49 4.12 -28.84 0.90
C THR A 49 4.45 -28.00 2.14
N ASN A 50 5.72 -27.61 2.34
CA ASN A 50 6.10 -26.74 3.46
C ASN A 50 5.44 -25.35 3.40
N ILE A 51 5.29 -24.79 2.20
CA ILE A 51 4.57 -23.52 2.01
C ILE A 51 3.09 -23.70 2.30
N GLU A 52 2.50 -24.81 1.84
CA GLU A 52 1.09 -25.11 2.09
C GLU A 52 0.82 -25.30 3.60
N ASP A 53 1.70 -26.01 4.31
CA ASP A 53 1.64 -26.20 5.75
C ASP A 53 1.78 -24.86 6.52
N ASP A 54 2.72 -23.99 6.13
CA ASP A 54 2.88 -22.67 6.76
C ASP A 54 1.66 -21.76 6.50
N MET A 55 1.10 -21.81 5.29
CA MET A 55 -0.06 -21.02 4.92
C MET A 55 -1.34 -21.51 5.60
N THR A 56 -1.54 -22.82 5.70
CA THR A 56 -2.66 -23.43 6.43
C THR A 56 -2.57 -23.14 7.92
N ASN A 57 -1.40 -23.34 8.54
CA ASN A 57 -1.17 -23.00 9.95
C ASN A 57 -1.44 -21.52 10.23
N LYS A 58 -0.93 -20.59 9.41
CA LYS A 58 -1.22 -19.15 9.56
C LYS A 58 -2.71 -18.82 9.40
N ARG A 59 -3.43 -19.51 8.51
CA ARG A 59 -4.88 -19.35 8.35
C ARG A 59 -5.62 -19.87 9.58
N GLU A 60 -5.24 -21.04 10.08
CA GLU A 60 -5.83 -21.64 11.27
C GLU A 60 -5.59 -20.80 12.53
N GLU A 61 -4.38 -20.27 12.72
CA GLU A 61 -4.06 -19.40 13.84
C GLU A 61 -4.85 -18.10 13.80
N LYS A 62 -4.99 -17.47 12.62
CA LYS A 62 -5.83 -16.29 12.44
C LYS A 62 -7.30 -16.63 12.72
N ALA A 63 -7.79 -17.77 12.24
CA ALA A 63 -9.15 -18.22 12.50
C ALA A 63 -9.40 -18.51 13.99
N LYS A 64 -8.44 -19.13 14.70
CA LYS A 64 -8.50 -19.33 16.15
C LYS A 64 -8.51 -17.99 16.89
N ARG A 65 -7.65 -17.05 16.50
CA ARG A 65 -7.62 -15.70 17.08
C ARG A 65 -8.95 -14.97 16.89
N GLU A 66 -9.53 -15.02 15.69
CA GLU A 66 -10.83 -14.40 15.40
C GLU A 66 -11.96 -15.05 16.21
N LYS A 67 -11.94 -16.38 16.39
CA LYS A 67 -12.89 -17.09 17.27
C LYS A 67 -12.79 -16.63 18.72
N GLU A 68 -11.59 -16.41 19.25
CA GLU A 68 -11.41 -15.90 20.62
C GLU A 68 -11.87 -14.44 20.75
N LEU A 69 -11.56 -13.59 19.76
CA LEU A 69 -12.01 -12.20 19.74
C LEU A 69 -13.54 -12.08 19.63
N ALA A 70 -14.19 -13.01 18.93
CA ALA A 70 -15.64 -13.06 18.77
C ALA A 70 -16.38 -13.29 20.10
N LYS A 71 -15.76 -13.99 21.07
CA LYS A 71 -16.35 -14.26 22.40
C LYS A 71 -16.44 -13.01 23.28
N VAL A 72 -15.65 -11.98 23.00
CA VAL A 72 -15.62 -10.76 23.81
C VAL A 72 -16.90 -9.96 23.57
N VAL A 73 -17.71 -9.78 24.62
CA VAL A 73 -18.88 -8.91 24.57
C VAL A 73 -18.43 -7.46 24.63
N VAL A 74 -18.86 -6.65 23.65
CA VAL A 74 -18.50 -5.25 23.51
C VAL A 74 -19.77 -4.40 23.44
N LYS A 75 -19.74 -3.22 24.06
CA LYS A 75 -20.90 -2.30 24.09
C LYS A 75 -20.93 -1.48 22.81
N LYS A 76 -22.14 -1.19 22.31
CA LYS A 76 -22.33 -0.40 21.11
C LYS A 76 -21.89 1.06 21.32
N GLU A 77 -22.13 1.58 22.52
CA GLU A 77 -21.77 2.93 22.94
C GLU A 77 -20.25 3.12 22.91
N ASP A 78 -19.48 2.13 23.37
CA ASP A 78 -18.01 2.18 23.37
C ASP A 78 -17.45 2.19 21.94
N ILE A 79 -18.09 1.44 21.03
CA ILE A 79 -17.73 1.44 19.60
C ILE A 79 -17.98 2.83 18.98
N GLU A 80 -19.16 3.40 19.23
CA GLU A 80 -19.52 4.73 18.73
C GLU A 80 -18.60 5.83 19.28
N LEU A 81 -18.20 5.73 20.54
CA LEU A 81 -17.29 6.67 21.16
C LEU A 81 -15.89 6.63 20.50
N ILE A 82 -15.36 5.45 20.18
CA ILE A 82 -14.07 5.31 19.49
C ILE A 82 -14.13 5.92 18.08
N VAL A 83 -15.19 5.64 17.33
CA VAL A 83 -15.39 6.20 15.98
C VAL A 83 -15.46 7.73 16.07
N ARG A 84 -16.26 8.28 16.99
CA ARG A 84 -16.40 9.72 17.16
C ARG A 84 -15.09 10.39 17.62
N ALA A 85 -14.39 9.79 18.59
CA ALA A 85 -13.14 10.34 19.11
C ALA A 85 -12.06 10.41 18.01
N THR A 86 -11.95 9.36 17.19
CA THR A 86 -10.99 9.31 16.09
C THR A 86 -11.34 10.27 14.96
N GLN A 87 -12.63 10.39 14.60
CA GLN A 87 -13.12 11.39 13.66
C GLN A 87 -12.84 12.82 14.15
N MET A 88 -13.10 13.11 15.42
CA MET A 88 -12.86 14.43 15.99
C MET A 88 -11.37 14.78 16.03
N ARG A 89 -10.49 13.82 16.32
CA ARG A 89 -9.04 13.98 16.22
C ARG A 89 -8.62 14.33 14.80
N ILE A 90 -9.12 13.60 13.80
CA ILE A 90 -8.83 13.86 12.40
C ILE A 90 -9.30 15.26 12.02
N TYR A 91 -10.52 15.63 12.39
CA TYR A 91 -11.05 16.97 12.14
C TYR A 91 -10.17 18.06 12.73
N ILE A 92 -9.75 17.91 13.99
CA ILE A 92 -8.82 18.82 14.66
C ILE A 92 -7.52 18.88 13.87
N ARG A 93 -6.86 17.73 13.62
CA ARG A 93 -5.58 17.68 12.91
C ARG A 93 -5.66 18.30 11.52
N GLN A 94 -6.66 17.93 10.71
CA GLN A 94 -6.93 18.48 9.38
C GLN A 94 -7.15 20.00 9.40
N LYS A 95 -7.93 20.50 10.37
CA LYS A 95 -8.21 21.92 10.53
C LYS A 95 -6.94 22.72 10.84
N TYR A 96 -6.02 22.15 11.61
CA TYR A 96 -4.72 22.77 11.91
C TYR A 96 -3.63 22.43 10.85
N ARG A 97 -3.90 21.52 9.91
CA ARG A 97 -2.98 21.10 8.84
C ARG A 97 -2.86 22.12 7.69
N ILE A 98 -3.77 23.10 7.62
CA ILE A 98 -3.71 24.17 6.61
C ILE A 98 -2.43 25.02 6.74
N TRP A 99 -1.65 24.88 7.83
CA TRP A 99 -0.46 25.70 8.07
C TRP A 99 0.91 25.02 7.87
N TYR A 100 1.03 23.71 7.68
CA TYR A 100 2.34 23.10 7.37
C TYR A 100 2.21 21.91 6.42
N ASN A 101 2.88 22.02 5.27
CA ASN A 101 2.84 21.09 4.15
C ASN A 101 3.30 19.67 4.51
N SER A 102 2.36 18.73 4.69
CA SER A 102 2.62 17.29 4.44
C SER A 102 1.31 16.51 4.29
N GLN A 103 1.21 15.79 3.16
CA GLN A 103 0.07 14.98 2.72
C GLN A 103 -0.04 13.69 3.56
N VAL A 104 -0.70 13.72 4.71
CA VAL A 104 -1.15 12.49 5.38
C VAL A 104 -2.63 12.28 5.11
N ARG A 105 -3.01 11.23 4.38
CA ARG A 105 -4.41 10.78 4.37
C ARG A 105 -4.71 10.20 5.74
N GLU A 106 -5.34 10.99 6.60
CA GLU A 106 -5.80 10.49 7.89
C GLU A 106 -7.01 9.60 7.64
N LEU A 107 -6.86 8.31 7.98
CA LEU A 107 -7.89 7.31 7.79
C LEU A 107 -8.89 7.40 8.95
N GLU A 108 -10.15 7.67 8.60
CA GLU A 108 -11.28 7.47 9.51
C GLU A 108 -11.36 5.97 9.87
N ILE A 109 -11.55 5.69 11.16
CA ILE A 109 -11.68 4.30 11.64
C ILE A 109 -13.10 3.82 11.35
N SER A 110 -13.21 2.68 10.67
CA SER A 110 -14.50 2.03 10.44
C SER A 110 -15.06 1.42 11.73
N LYS A 111 -16.38 1.25 11.80
CA LYS A 111 -17.04 0.62 12.95
C LYS A 111 -16.47 -0.77 13.26
N SER A 112 -16.16 -1.56 12.24
CA SER A 112 -15.56 -2.89 12.40
C SER A 112 -14.14 -2.83 12.97
N ALA A 113 -13.35 -1.82 12.60
CA ALA A 113 -12.01 -1.62 13.16
C ALA A 113 -12.06 -1.16 14.62
N ALA A 114 -13.00 -0.28 14.97
CA ALA A 114 -13.24 0.13 16.37
C ALA A 114 -13.68 -1.05 17.24
N GLU A 115 -14.60 -1.87 16.74
CA GLU A 115 -15.06 -3.08 17.43
C GLU A 115 -13.92 -4.09 17.63
N ARG A 116 -13.08 -4.29 16.61
CA ARG A 116 -11.91 -5.17 16.68
C ARG A 116 -10.94 -4.72 17.76
N SER A 117 -10.61 -3.41 17.82
CA SER A 117 -9.75 -2.87 18.87
C SER A 117 -10.33 -3.10 20.27
N LEU A 118 -11.64 -2.91 20.47
CA LEU A 118 -12.29 -3.25 21.74
C LEU A 118 -12.18 -4.73 22.08
N ARG A 119 -12.39 -5.63 21.11
CA ARG A 119 -12.26 -7.08 21.33
C ARG A 119 -10.83 -7.47 21.70
N GLU A 120 -9.84 -6.91 21.03
CA GLU A 120 -8.41 -7.13 21.31
C GLU A 120 -8.03 -6.65 22.72
N HIS A 121 -8.63 -5.55 23.19
CA HIS A 121 -8.43 -5.00 24.52
C HIS A 121 -9.47 -5.46 25.57
N LYS A 122 -10.16 -6.58 25.33
CA LYS A 122 -11.14 -7.19 26.27
C LYS A 122 -12.25 -6.23 26.72
N GLY A 123 -12.70 -5.35 25.84
CA GLY A 123 -13.71 -4.32 26.12
C GLY A 123 -13.20 -3.12 26.93
N ASN A 124 -11.88 -2.99 27.15
CA ASN A 124 -11.33 -1.83 27.83
C ASN A 124 -11.20 -0.64 26.88
N LEU A 125 -12.15 0.28 26.97
CA LEU A 125 -12.22 1.50 26.16
C LEU A 125 -10.94 2.34 26.23
N ILE A 126 -10.39 2.57 27.43
CA ILE A 126 -9.23 3.45 27.60
C ILE A 126 -7.99 2.85 26.92
N LYS A 127 -7.76 1.55 27.11
CA LYS A 127 -6.64 0.84 26.46
C LYS A 127 -6.79 0.82 24.94
N ALA A 128 -8.02 0.57 24.45
CA ALA A 128 -8.31 0.62 23.02
C ALA A 128 -8.04 2.03 22.45
N LEU A 129 -8.53 3.09 23.09
CA LEU A 129 -8.27 4.46 22.67
C LEU A 129 -6.77 4.81 22.68
N HIS A 130 -6.02 4.37 23.69
CA HIS A 130 -4.57 4.57 23.76
C HIS A 130 -3.85 3.91 22.58
N SER A 131 -4.16 2.63 22.29
CA SER A 131 -3.56 1.90 21.16
C SER A 131 -3.85 2.51 19.78
N LEU A 132 -4.95 3.26 19.65
CA LEU A 132 -5.34 3.96 18.43
C LEU A 132 -4.73 5.37 18.34
N THR A 133 -4.08 5.82 19.41
CA THR A 133 -3.51 7.16 19.57
C THR A 133 -1.99 7.15 19.49
N ASP A 134 -1.33 6.10 19.98
CA ASP A 134 0.09 5.83 19.77
C ASP A 134 0.45 5.70 18.28
#